data_AF-A0A0D8XC20-F1
#
_entry.id   AF-A0A0D8XC20-F1
#
_cell.length_a   1.000
_cell.length_b   1.000
_cell.length_c   1.000
_cell.angle_alpha   90.00
_cell.angle_beta   90.00
_cell.angle_gamma   90.00
#
_symmetry.space_group_name_H-M   'P 1'
#
loop_
_entity.id
_entity.type
_entity.pdbx_description
1 polymer ?
#
loop_
_entity_poly.entity_id
_entity_poly.type
_entity_poly.pdbx_seq_one_letter_code
_entity_poly.pdbx_strand_id
1 'polypeptide(L)'
;MLDVIISIFNYIPHFNFHFERIPNSFDINWRSDYAQSIVIIAAICCIITILLLLTIVITWICQCCSSEETTGKSRRKVRRLSILLFSLSVLCFIFLGLCLFGNEHVNRGMTKSISGLADVNRGFKLAIAQTNRLNDTCEKTFLHLKSLEDIIHVKGKSLGINGTLLEQMDSVLISMASGMNLVTKELKTLQKTLVDVSFLESAEIYGERIELERWMLLVTLLSIMMCVLFAGVISFCRQSKKGAIVFSGLGIVIFLVVWTLLCFVLPLAVVLVDFCSSGGQFIRSKINYSFLSAMEYYQTCDTRLTHDNVPPILSVTNISDILSAFQTNGTSLNSLLDATFSRDSAISKSSAVVADDSIHSLKSIGALESALACYAYKQSVRAMSIGMCNQAIIGSSILTFCLIFLGILLFTLLLIVSRSWNLFSRLPSDYVEVDEDDPFFPRTNDSMIPVDIYGTHVFNPRTRDRAEPSTNTTTVTGNLPGEEQTVPLWNTINAPSIPNSTRTHFNENSYGNYMNNRYDV
;
A
#
# COMPACT_ATOMS: atom_id res chain seq x y z
N MET A 1 7.46 -8.47 -18.19
CA MET A 1 7.84 -8.43 -16.74
C MET A 1 6.68 -8.94 -15.90
N LEU A 2 5.52 -8.28 -15.97
CA LEU A 2 4.27 -8.75 -15.36
C LEU A 2 3.99 -10.24 -15.65
N ASP A 3 4.22 -10.66 -16.89
CA ASP A 3 4.05 -12.02 -17.41
C ASP A 3 4.94 -13.05 -16.68
N VAL A 4 6.14 -12.64 -16.27
CA VAL A 4 7.08 -13.45 -15.49
C VAL A 4 6.60 -13.57 -14.05
N ILE A 5 6.07 -12.49 -13.47
CA ILE A 5 5.46 -12.48 -12.13
C ILE A 5 4.24 -13.42 -12.12
N ILE A 6 3.32 -13.26 -13.09
CA ILE A 6 2.13 -14.10 -13.26
C ILE A 6 2.54 -15.57 -13.44
N SER A 7 3.57 -15.87 -14.25
CA SER A 7 4.09 -17.23 -14.41
C SER A 7 4.62 -17.83 -13.10
N ILE A 8 5.34 -17.06 -12.27
CA ILE A 8 5.87 -17.52 -10.98
C ILE A 8 4.73 -17.83 -9.99
N PHE A 9 3.72 -16.96 -9.90
CA PHE A 9 2.56 -17.21 -9.02
C PHE A 9 1.68 -18.36 -9.54
N ASN A 10 1.44 -18.45 -10.85
CA ASN A 10 0.70 -19.57 -11.46
C ASN A 10 1.41 -20.92 -11.33
N TYR A 11 2.74 -20.93 -11.14
CA TYR A 11 3.50 -22.16 -10.89
C TYR A 11 3.23 -22.75 -9.49
N ILE A 12 2.70 -21.96 -8.54
CA ILE A 12 2.30 -22.45 -7.21
C ILE A 12 1.16 -23.46 -7.39
N PRO A 13 1.35 -24.73 -7.00
CA PRO A 13 0.35 -25.76 -7.22
C PRO A 13 -0.80 -25.63 -6.22
N HIS A 14 -2.02 -25.51 -6.74
CA HIS A 14 -3.23 -25.53 -5.93
C HIS A 14 -3.63 -26.98 -5.56
N PHE A 15 -4.04 -27.19 -4.31
CA PHE A 15 -4.41 -28.50 -3.76
C PHE A 15 -5.66 -28.40 -2.88
N ASN A 16 -6.57 -29.38 -2.95
CA ASN A 16 -7.68 -29.49 -1.99
C ASN A 16 -7.24 -30.17 -0.68
N PHE A 17 -8.11 -30.29 0.33
CA PHE A 17 -7.79 -31.01 1.59
C PHE A 17 -7.57 -32.53 1.42
N HIS A 18 -7.89 -33.10 0.26
CA HIS A 18 -7.53 -34.48 -0.11
C HIS A 18 -6.13 -34.58 -0.75
N PHE A 19 -5.41 -33.44 -0.86
CA PHE A 19 -4.12 -33.29 -1.54
C PHE A 19 -4.16 -33.59 -3.06
N GLU A 20 -5.34 -33.51 -3.68
CA GLU A 20 -5.52 -33.59 -5.12
C GLU A 20 -5.22 -32.22 -5.74
N ARG A 21 -4.49 -32.21 -6.87
CA ARG A 21 -4.15 -30.96 -7.56
C ARG A 21 -5.36 -30.43 -8.34
N ILE A 22 -5.79 -29.21 -8.00
CA ILE A 22 -6.90 -28.51 -8.67
C ILE A 22 -6.38 -27.48 -9.68
N PRO A 23 -7.20 -27.04 -10.66
CA PRO A 23 -6.84 -25.93 -11.54
C PRO A 23 -6.77 -24.60 -10.78
N ASN A 24 -5.96 -23.65 -11.28
CA ASN A 24 -5.89 -22.26 -10.82
C ASN A 24 -7.14 -21.45 -11.29
N SER A 25 -8.34 -21.94 -11.01
CA SER A 25 -9.60 -21.27 -11.32
C SER A 25 -10.11 -20.54 -10.08
N PHE A 26 -10.12 -19.21 -10.13
CA PHE A 26 -10.54 -18.34 -9.03
C PHE A 26 -12.01 -18.58 -8.60
N ASP A 27 -12.23 -18.94 -7.33
CA ASP A 27 -13.58 -18.98 -6.72
C ASP A 27 -13.54 -18.50 -5.25
N ILE A 28 -14.25 -17.40 -4.99
CA ILE A 28 -14.41 -16.77 -3.66
C ILE A 28 -15.26 -17.61 -2.68
N ASN A 29 -16.00 -18.61 -3.13
CA ASN A 29 -16.88 -19.41 -2.28
C ASN A 29 -16.09 -20.17 -1.20
N TRP A 30 -16.33 -19.85 0.08
CA TRP A 30 -15.65 -20.45 1.24
C TRP A 30 -15.72 -21.98 1.37
N ARG A 31 -16.59 -22.64 0.59
CA ARG A 31 -16.70 -24.11 0.53
C ARG A 31 -16.07 -24.74 -0.72
N SER A 32 -15.46 -23.95 -1.60
CA SER A 32 -14.78 -24.44 -2.81
C SER A 32 -13.44 -25.10 -2.48
N ASP A 33 -12.97 -25.97 -3.37
CA ASP A 33 -11.61 -26.52 -3.27
C ASP A 33 -10.53 -25.44 -3.45
N TYR A 34 -10.84 -24.36 -4.17
CA TYR A 34 -9.95 -23.20 -4.29
C TYR A 34 -9.71 -22.55 -2.91
N ALA A 35 -10.77 -22.29 -2.15
CA ALA A 35 -10.65 -21.74 -0.79
C ALA A 35 -9.83 -22.64 0.15
N GLN A 36 -9.99 -23.98 0.04
CA GLN A 36 -9.15 -24.95 0.77
C GLN A 36 -7.67 -24.80 0.40
N SER A 37 -7.36 -24.64 -0.88
CA SER A 37 -5.98 -24.47 -1.34
C SER A 37 -5.31 -23.20 -0.83
N ILE A 38 -6.04 -22.08 -0.79
CA ILE A 38 -5.52 -20.82 -0.25
C ILE A 38 -5.21 -20.97 1.26
N VAL A 39 -6.03 -21.73 1.99
CA VAL A 39 -5.77 -22.10 3.40
C VAL A 39 -4.56 -23.04 3.52
N ILE A 40 -4.35 -23.99 2.61
CA ILE A 40 -3.16 -24.86 2.59
C ILE A 40 -1.88 -24.05 2.36
N ILE A 41 -1.87 -23.08 1.44
CA ILE A 41 -0.72 -22.19 1.19
C ILE A 41 -0.37 -21.40 2.47
N ALA A 42 -1.38 -20.85 3.15
CA ALA A 42 -1.19 -20.17 4.43
C ALA A 42 -0.64 -21.11 5.53
N ALA A 43 -1.18 -22.34 5.62
CA ALA A 43 -0.76 -23.35 6.59
C ALA A 43 0.69 -23.80 6.38
N ILE A 44 1.13 -24.00 5.13
CA ILE A 44 2.53 -24.33 4.80
C ILE A 44 3.47 -23.21 5.25
N CYS A 45 3.12 -21.95 4.98
CA CYS A 45 3.89 -20.80 5.44
C CYS A 45 3.97 -20.73 6.98
N CYS A 46 2.87 -21.05 7.67
CA CYS A 46 2.81 -21.09 9.13
C CYS A 46 3.65 -22.23 9.72
N ILE A 47 3.64 -23.42 9.11
CA ILE A 47 4.50 -24.56 9.51
C ILE A 47 5.98 -24.20 9.36
N ILE A 48 6.38 -23.60 8.23
CA ILE A 48 7.75 -23.10 8.02
C ILE A 48 8.13 -22.08 9.11
N THR A 49 7.23 -21.14 9.42
CA THR A 49 7.41 -20.14 10.49
C THR A 49 7.68 -20.80 11.84
N ILE A 50 6.90 -21.82 12.22
CA ILE A 50 7.05 -22.56 13.48
C ILE A 50 8.39 -23.32 13.53
N LEU A 51 8.80 -23.97 12.43
CA LEU A 51 10.09 -24.70 12.37
C LEU A 51 11.30 -23.76 12.49
N LEU A 52 11.25 -22.59 11.84
CA LEU A 52 12.29 -21.56 11.95
C LEU A 52 12.31 -20.94 13.36
N LEU A 53 11.15 -20.63 13.93
CA LEU A 53 11.03 -20.14 15.32
C LEU A 53 11.60 -21.16 16.32
N LEU A 54 11.22 -22.43 16.19
CA LEU A 54 11.73 -23.52 17.04
C LEU A 54 13.25 -23.63 16.95
N THR A 55 13.83 -23.46 15.75
CA THR A 55 15.28 -23.44 15.55
C THR A 55 15.96 -22.24 16.26
N ILE A 56 15.36 -21.05 16.19
CA ILE A 56 15.84 -19.87 16.95
C ILE A 56 15.76 -20.13 18.45
N VAL A 57 14.61 -20.59 18.96
CA VAL A 57 14.37 -20.82 20.39
C VAL A 57 15.29 -21.91 20.94
N ILE A 58 15.46 -23.05 20.26
CA ILE A 58 16.39 -24.11 20.68
C ILE A 58 17.83 -23.57 20.70
N THR A 59 18.28 -22.87 19.65
CA THR A 59 19.66 -22.35 19.63
C THR A 59 19.90 -21.25 20.67
N TRP A 60 18.88 -20.48 21.04
CA TRP A 60 18.94 -19.53 22.14
C TRP A 60 19.02 -20.23 23.50
N ILE A 61 18.13 -21.20 23.78
CA ILE A 61 18.14 -21.97 25.04
C ILE A 61 19.48 -22.70 25.21
N CYS A 62 19.96 -23.43 24.19
CA CYS A 62 21.25 -24.13 24.26
C CYS A 62 22.42 -23.19 24.59
N GLN A 63 22.41 -21.95 24.07
CA GLN A 63 23.47 -20.96 24.29
C GLN A 63 23.24 -20.07 25.53
N CYS A 64 22.13 -20.24 26.23
CA CYS A 64 21.91 -19.76 27.59
C CYS A 64 22.30 -20.81 28.64
N CYS A 65 22.06 -22.10 28.37
CA CYS A 65 22.46 -23.21 29.23
C CYS A 65 23.95 -23.58 29.09
N SER A 66 24.55 -23.38 27.92
CA SER A 66 25.99 -23.58 27.70
C SER A 66 26.79 -22.44 28.36
N SER A 67 27.28 -22.69 29.57
CA SER A 67 28.19 -21.81 30.31
C SER A 67 29.61 -21.85 29.71
N GLU A 68 29.74 -21.40 28.45
CA GLU A 68 31.01 -21.37 27.74
C GLU A 68 31.91 -20.26 28.31
N GLU A 69 32.92 -20.62 29.10
CA GLU A 69 33.88 -19.67 29.67
C GLU A 69 34.49 -18.78 28.58
N THR A 70 34.46 -17.46 28.78
CA THR A 70 34.89 -16.48 27.77
C THR A 70 36.39 -16.16 27.84
N THR A 71 37.20 -17.12 28.29
CA THR A 71 38.66 -17.00 28.39
C THR A 71 39.31 -16.96 27.00
N GLY A 72 40.20 -15.98 26.76
CA GLY A 72 41.11 -15.94 25.60
C GLY A 72 40.55 -15.60 24.20
N LYS A 73 39.27 -15.27 24.03
CA LYS A 73 38.69 -15.04 22.67
C LYS A 73 39.07 -13.68 22.07
N SER A 74 39.97 -13.69 21.07
CA SER A 74 40.57 -12.49 20.44
C SER A 74 39.59 -11.38 20.01
N ARG A 75 39.95 -10.13 20.33
CA ARG A 75 39.32 -8.86 19.89
C ARG A 75 39.05 -8.79 18.37
N ARG A 76 39.86 -9.46 17.55
CA ARG A 76 39.70 -9.55 16.07
C ARG A 76 38.49 -10.42 15.65
N LYS A 77 38.03 -11.36 16.49
CA LYS A 77 36.81 -12.15 16.26
C LYS A 77 35.56 -11.32 16.53
N VAL A 78 35.52 -10.58 17.64
CA VAL A 78 34.40 -9.69 18.00
C VAL A 78 34.21 -8.57 16.96
N ARG A 79 35.28 -7.93 16.49
CA ARG A 79 35.18 -6.91 15.42
C ARG A 79 34.56 -7.48 14.13
N ARG A 80 34.98 -8.67 13.68
CA ARG A 80 34.41 -9.31 12.46
C ARG A 80 32.93 -9.66 12.63
N LEU A 81 32.53 -10.18 13.79
CA LEU A 81 31.13 -10.46 14.13
C LEU A 81 30.27 -9.18 14.13
N SER A 82 30.76 -8.11 14.76
CA SER A 82 30.07 -6.81 14.83
C SER A 82 29.84 -6.23 13.42
N ILE A 83 30.83 -6.32 12.52
CA ILE A 83 30.71 -5.92 11.11
C ILE A 83 29.66 -6.78 10.37
N LEU A 84 29.68 -8.11 10.56
CA LEU A 84 28.72 -9.02 9.91
C LEU A 84 27.27 -8.72 10.33
N LEU A 85 27.03 -8.54 11.63
CA LEU A 85 25.71 -8.18 12.15
C LEU A 85 25.26 -6.79 11.68
N PHE A 86 26.18 -5.83 11.59
CA PHE A 86 25.89 -4.52 11.01
C PHE A 86 25.48 -4.63 9.53
N SER A 87 26.25 -5.32 8.68
CA SER A 87 25.91 -5.49 7.26
C SER A 87 24.58 -6.24 7.05
N LEU A 88 24.29 -7.23 7.89
CA LEU A 88 23.05 -8.00 7.84
C LEU A 88 21.83 -7.15 8.28
N SER A 89 22.01 -6.29 9.29
CA SER A 89 21.00 -5.32 9.72
C SER A 89 20.72 -4.27 8.64
N VAL A 90 21.77 -3.75 7.97
CA VAL A 90 21.63 -2.81 6.85
C VAL A 90 20.89 -3.46 5.66
N LEU A 91 21.12 -4.74 5.39
CA LEU A 91 20.39 -5.46 4.35
C LEU A 91 18.91 -5.69 4.74
N CYS A 92 18.62 -5.99 6.01
CA CYS A 92 17.24 -6.00 6.52
C CYS A 92 16.54 -4.65 6.33
N PHE A 93 17.25 -3.54 6.57
CA PHE A 93 16.73 -2.18 6.34
C PHE A 93 16.36 -1.93 4.88
N ILE A 94 17.19 -2.35 3.93
CA ILE A 94 16.91 -2.22 2.50
C ILE A 94 15.62 -2.98 2.14
N PHE A 95 15.50 -4.26 2.54
CA PHE A 95 14.31 -5.04 2.25
C PHE A 95 13.05 -4.53 2.98
N LEU A 96 13.16 -3.99 4.19
CA LEU A 96 12.03 -3.40 4.92
C LEU A 96 11.56 -2.08 4.26
N GLY A 97 12.48 -1.27 3.74
CA GLY A 97 12.16 -0.13 2.88
C GLY A 97 11.47 -0.53 1.56
N LEU A 98 11.92 -1.64 0.94
CA LEU A 98 11.26 -2.20 -0.24
C LEU A 98 9.87 -2.80 0.07
N CYS A 99 9.64 -3.31 1.28
CA CYS A 99 8.30 -3.70 1.74
C CYS A 99 7.36 -2.49 1.85
N LEU A 100 7.83 -1.37 2.41
CA LEU A 100 7.06 -0.11 2.46
C LEU A 100 6.73 0.39 1.04
N PHE A 101 7.70 0.37 0.12
CA PHE A 101 7.49 0.71 -1.29
C PHE A 101 6.49 -0.22 -1.98
N GLY A 102 6.60 -1.54 -1.78
CA GLY A 102 5.66 -2.52 -2.34
C GLY A 102 4.24 -2.33 -1.83
N ASN A 103 4.07 -2.10 -0.52
CA ASN A 103 2.79 -1.81 0.11
C ASN A 103 2.11 -0.56 -0.46
N GLU A 104 2.88 0.51 -0.67
CA GLU A 104 2.40 1.75 -1.30
C GLU A 104 2.07 1.55 -2.80
N HIS A 105 2.83 0.71 -3.50
CA HIS A 105 2.55 0.39 -4.90
C HIS A 105 1.26 -0.44 -5.06
N VAL A 106 0.93 -1.32 -4.10
CA VAL A 106 -0.39 -1.97 -4.00
C VAL A 106 -1.48 -0.92 -3.80
N ASN A 107 -1.34 -0.06 -2.78
CA ASN A 107 -2.31 0.99 -2.46
C ASN A 107 -2.61 1.91 -3.65
N ARG A 108 -1.57 2.40 -4.33
CA ARG A 108 -1.73 3.22 -5.52
C ARG A 108 -2.41 2.48 -6.68
N GLY A 109 -2.11 1.20 -6.87
CA GLY A 109 -2.75 0.35 -7.88
C GLY A 109 -4.23 0.11 -7.59
N MET A 110 -4.56 -0.26 -6.34
CA MET A 110 -5.92 -0.57 -5.91
C MET A 110 -6.79 0.70 -5.82
N THR A 111 -6.28 1.80 -5.25
CA THR A 111 -6.95 3.11 -5.23
C THR A 111 -7.31 3.59 -6.64
N LYS A 112 -6.41 3.41 -7.62
CA LYS A 112 -6.68 3.73 -9.03
C LYS A 112 -7.79 2.87 -9.64
N SER A 113 -7.94 1.62 -9.20
CA SER A 113 -9.05 0.77 -9.62
C SER A 113 -10.37 1.17 -8.95
N ILE A 114 -10.34 1.53 -7.66
CA ILE A 114 -11.51 2.00 -6.90
C ILE A 114 -12.00 3.36 -7.45
N SER A 115 -11.10 4.29 -7.77
CA SER A 115 -11.51 5.58 -8.38
C SER A 115 -12.15 5.39 -9.76
N GLY A 116 -11.58 4.49 -10.59
CA GLY A 116 -12.17 4.15 -11.88
C GLY A 116 -13.54 3.46 -11.76
N LEU A 117 -13.74 2.67 -10.70
CA LEU A 117 -15.00 2.04 -10.35
C LEU A 117 -16.05 3.08 -9.90
N ALA A 118 -15.65 4.04 -9.07
CA ALA A 118 -16.49 5.15 -8.60
C ALA A 118 -16.92 6.08 -9.75
N ASP A 119 -16.01 6.42 -10.68
CA ASP A 119 -16.33 7.17 -11.89
C ASP A 119 -17.41 6.46 -12.72
N VAL A 120 -17.25 5.15 -12.93
CA VAL A 120 -18.20 4.32 -13.70
C VAL A 120 -19.55 4.25 -12.98
N ASN A 121 -19.57 4.01 -11.68
CA ASN A 121 -20.80 3.99 -10.85
C ASN A 121 -21.54 5.34 -10.93
N ARG A 122 -20.82 6.45 -10.78
CA ARG A 122 -21.35 7.81 -10.89
C ARG A 122 -21.89 8.12 -12.28
N GLY A 123 -21.19 7.71 -13.34
CA GLY A 123 -21.62 7.87 -14.72
C GLY A 123 -22.92 7.11 -15.01
N PHE A 124 -23.00 5.83 -14.63
CA PHE A 124 -24.24 5.06 -14.80
C PHE A 124 -25.41 5.61 -13.98
N LYS A 125 -25.18 6.08 -12.75
CA LYS A 125 -26.22 6.79 -11.96
C LYS A 125 -26.74 8.05 -12.66
N LEU A 126 -25.87 8.79 -13.35
CA LEU A 126 -26.25 9.95 -14.17
C LEU A 126 -27.04 9.53 -15.43
N ALA A 127 -26.62 8.46 -16.10
CA ALA A 127 -27.33 7.91 -17.27
C ALA A 127 -28.72 7.33 -16.91
N ILE A 128 -28.88 6.71 -15.72
CA ILE A 128 -30.20 6.33 -15.19
C ILE A 128 -31.08 7.57 -14.99
N ALA A 129 -30.54 8.64 -14.38
CA ALA A 129 -31.28 9.87 -14.16
C ALA A 129 -31.72 10.57 -15.47
N GLN A 130 -30.92 10.46 -16.54
CA GLN A 130 -31.31 10.92 -17.88
C GLN A 130 -32.34 10.00 -18.55
N THR A 131 -32.15 8.68 -18.46
CA THR A 131 -33.10 7.68 -18.98
C THR A 131 -34.50 7.87 -18.37
N ASN A 132 -34.57 8.10 -17.06
CA ASN A 132 -35.82 8.41 -16.35
C ASN A 132 -36.46 9.71 -16.87
N ARG A 133 -35.69 10.80 -17.00
CA ARG A 133 -36.20 12.09 -17.53
C ARG A 133 -36.69 11.98 -18.97
N LEU A 134 -36.04 11.16 -19.79
CA LEU A 134 -36.46 10.91 -21.17
C LEU A 134 -37.75 10.08 -21.19
N ASN A 135 -37.85 9.02 -20.39
CA ASN A 135 -39.08 8.23 -20.23
C ASN A 135 -40.25 9.11 -19.76
N ASP A 136 -40.04 9.93 -18.72
CA ASP A 136 -41.02 10.89 -18.20
C ASP A 136 -41.43 11.94 -19.24
N THR A 137 -40.60 12.20 -20.25
CA THR A 137 -40.95 13.08 -21.37
C THR A 137 -41.80 12.30 -22.38
N CYS A 138 -41.31 11.16 -22.89
CA CYS A 138 -42.00 10.34 -23.88
C CYS A 138 -43.40 9.88 -23.44
N GLU A 139 -43.58 9.54 -22.15
CA GLU A 139 -44.91 9.20 -21.61
C GLU A 139 -45.89 10.39 -21.60
N LYS A 140 -45.39 11.63 -21.39
CA LYS A 140 -46.21 12.85 -21.55
C LYS A 140 -46.51 13.13 -23.02
N THR A 141 -45.51 13.00 -23.89
CA THR A 141 -45.68 13.18 -25.34
C THR A 141 -46.72 12.22 -25.91
N PHE A 142 -46.74 10.96 -25.45
CA PHE A 142 -47.78 9.99 -25.80
C PHE A 142 -49.20 10.46 -25.39
N LEU A 143 -49.36 11.04 -24.20
CA LEU A 143 -50.64 11.61 -23.74
C LEU A 143 -51.03 12.87 -24.53
N HIS A 144 -50.06 13.73 -24.87
CA HIS A 144 -50.30 14.93 -25.67
C HIS A 144 -50.68 14.60 -27.13
N LEU A 145 -50.06 13.58 -27.72
CA LEU A 145 -50.44 13.04 -29.05
C LEU A 145 -51.88 12.52 -29.04
N LYS A 146 -52.25 11.73 -28.03
CA LYS A 146 -53.61 11.20 -27.92
C LYS A 146 -54.65 12.32 -27.69
N SER A 147 -54.31 13.34 -26.90
CA SER A 147 -55.15 14.53 -26.74
C SER A 147 -55.32 15.31 -28.06
N LEU A 148 -54.28 15.36 -28.89
CA LEU A 148 -54.32 15.98 -30.22
C LEU A 148 -55.18 15.16 -31.20
N GLU A 149 -55.02 13.83 -31.21
CA GLU A 149 -55.86 12.85 -31.93
C GLU A 149 -57.35 13.00 -31.57
N ASP A 150 -57.69 13.02 -30.28
CA ASP A 150 -59.07 13.25 -29.80
C ASP A 150 -59.64 14.60 -30.28
N ILE A 151 -58.85 15.68 -30.23
CA ILE A 151 -59.28 17.02 -30.72
C ILE A 151 -59.51 16.99 -32.24
N ILE A 152 -58.63 16.34 -33.00
CA ILE A 152 -58.72 16.22 -34.46
C ILE A 152 -59.94 15.38 -34.86
N HIS A 153 -60.18 14.24 -34.22
CA HIS A 153 -61.38 13.41 -34.44
C HIS A 153 -62.69 14.11 -34.08
N VAL A 154 -62.70 15.03 -33.10
CA VAL A 154 -63.87 15.85 -32.78
C VAL A 154 -64.10 16.92 -33.85
N LYS A 155 -63.06 17.63 -34.29
CA LYS A 155 -63.18 18.74 -35.24
C LYS A 155 -63.29 18.31 -36.70
N GLY A 156 -62.67 17.18 -37.07
CA GLY A 156 -62.73 16.53 -38.37
C GLY A 156 -64.14 16.13 -38.83
N LYS A 157 -65.10 16.04 -37.90
CA LYS A 157 -66.52 15.77 -38.17
C LYS A 157 -67.32 17.01 -38.61
N SER A 158 -66.68 18.16 -38.75
CA SER A 158 -67.34 19.39 -39.23
C SER A 158 -67.45 19.43 -40.76
N LEU A 159 -68.53 20.06 -41.25
CA LEU A 159 -68.84 20.14 -42.67
C LEU A 159 -67.79 20.97 -43.43
N GLY A 160 -67.16 20.35 -44.44
CA GLY A 160 -66.19 21.00 -45.34
C GLY A 160 -64.75 20.50 -45.23
N ILE A 161 -64.43 19.62 -44.28
CA ILE A 161 -63.09 19.04 -44.13
C ILE A 161 -62.85 17.94 -45.17
N ASN A 162 -61.64 17.91 -45.74
CA ASN A 162 -61.23 16.89 -46.70
C ASN A 162 -60.82 15.59 -45.98
N GLY A 163 -61.58 14.51 -46.18
CA GLY A 163 -61.34 13.22 -45.56
C GLY A 163 -59.95 12.62 -45.84
N THR A 164 -59.37 12.83 -47.03
CA THR A 164 -58.05 12.25 -47.35
C THR A 164 -56.88 12.92 -46.60
N LEU A 165 -57.04 14.18 -46.17
CA LEU A 165 -56.07 14.84 -45.29
C LEU A 165 -56.24 14.38 -43.83
N LEU A 166 -57.47 14.05 -43.43
CA LEU A 166 -57.76 13.49 -42.10
C LEU A 166 -57.15 12.09 -41.96
N GLU A 167 -57.37 11.19 -42.93
CA GLU A 167 -56.74 9.86 -42.98
C GLU A 167 -55.19 9.94 -42.96
N GLN A 168 -54.61 10.92 -43.65
CA GLN A 168 -53.17 11.17 -43.62
C GLN A 168 -52.70 11.61 -42.22
N MET A 169 -53.39 12.55 -41.57
CA MET A 169 -53.06 12.97 -40.20
C MET A 169 -53.17 11.82 -39.19
N ASP A 170 -54.25 11.04 -39.25
CA ASP A 170 -54.45 9.87 -38.38
C ASP A 170 -53.31 8.85 -38.56
N SER A 171 -52.87 8.59 -39.80
CA SER A 171 -51.73 7.69 -40.06
C SER A 171 -50.41 8.19 -39.46
N VAL A 172 -50.17 9.51 -39.47
CA VAL A 172 -48.97 10.13 -38.88
C VAL A 172 -49.05 10.13 -37.35
N LEU A 173 -50.21 10.44 -36.76
CA LEU A 173 -50.45 10.38 -35.32
C LEU A 173 -50.25 8.97 -34.77
N ILE A 174 -50.82 7.95 -35.42
CA ILE A 174 -50.64 6.54 -35.05
C ILE A 174 -49.17 6.13 -35.15
N SER A 175 -48.45 6.56 -36.18
CA SER A 175 -47.01 6.34 -36.33
C SER A 175 -46.21 6.97 -35.18
N MET A 176 -46.49 8.24 -34.86
CA MET A 176 -45.83 9.00 -33.78
C MET A 176 -46.11 8.40 -32.39
N ALA A 177 -47.36 8.03 -32.09
CA ALA A 177 -47.75 7.41 -30.83
C ALA A 177 -47.15 5.99 -30.66
N SER A 178 -47.11 5.21 -31.74
CA SER A 178 -46.45 3.90 -31.78
C SER A 178 -44.93 4.02 -31.53
N GLY A 179 -44.28 5.00 -32.15
CA GLY A 179 -42.87 5.32 -31.94
C GLY A 179 -42.55 5.68 -30.48
N MET A 180 -43.36 6.54 -29.86
CA MET A 180 -43.17 6.91 -28.45
C MET A 180 -43.39 5.73 -27.48
N ASN A 181 -44.34 4.83 -27.78
CA ASN A 181 -44.53 3.60 -27.00
C ASN A 181 -43.34 2.63 -27.15
N LEU A 182 -42.79 2.49 -28.37
CA LEU A 182 -41.59 1.70 -28.63
C LEU A 182 -40.37 2.26 -27.87
N VAL A 183 -40.14 3.58 -27.94
CA VAL A 183 -39.08 4.25 -27.18
C VAL A 183 -39.23 4.02 -25.67
N THR A 184 -40.46 4.16 -25.14
CA THR A 184 -40.76 3.90 -23.72
C THR A 184 -40.41 2.46 -23.30
N LYS A 185 -40.60 1.48 -24.19
CA LYS A 185 -40.23 0.08 -23.96
C LYS A 185 -38.71 -0.15 -24.02
N GLU A 186 -38.01 0.47 -24.96
CA GLU A 186 -36.54 0.37 -25.05
C GLU A 186 -35.87 1.07 -23.86
N LEU A 187 -36.36 2.25 -23.43
CA LEU A 187 -35.88 2.96 -22.23
C LEU A 187 -36.04 2.15 -20.95
N LYS A 188 -37.14 1.40 -20.79
CA LYS A 188 -37.34 0.50 -19.64
C LYS A 188 -36.42 -0.72 -19.68
N THR A 189 -36.03 -1.17 -20.88
CA THR A 189 -35.03 -2.24 -21.09
C THR A 189 -33.61 -1.75 -20.79
N LEU A 190 -33.29 -0.51 -21.20
CA LEU A 190 -32.06 0.20 -20.87
C LEU A 190 -31.95 0.43 -19.35
N GLN A 191 -32.99 0.97 -18.72
CA GLN A 191 -33.07 1.19 -17.27
C GLN A 191 -32.78 -0.11 -16.49
N LYS A 192 -33.42 -1.22 -16.87
CA LYS A 192 -33.16 -2.54 -16.26
C LYS A 192 -31.70 -2.99 -16.41
N THR A 193 -31.05 -2.64 -17.52
CA THR A 193 -29.64 -2.96 -17.77
C THR A 193 -28.69 -2.12 -16.90
N LEU A 194 -29.02 -0.85 -16.64
CA LEU A 194 -28.19 0.05 -15.83
C LEU A 194 -28.41 -0.11 -14.31
N VAL A 195 -29.58 -0.57 -13.86
CA VAL A 195 -29.90 -0.70 -12.41
C VAL A 195 -29.10 -1.81 -11.70
N ASP A 196 -28.51 -2.76 -12.44
CA ASP A 196 -27.71 -3.87 -11.88
C ASP A 196 -26.34 -3.45 -11.28
N VAL A 197 -26.01 -2.15 -11.33
CA VAL A 197 -24.77 -1.54 -10.83
C VAL A 197 -24.55 -1.67 -9.31
N SER A 198 -25.52 -2.20 -8.56
CA SER A 198 -25.42 -2.47 -7.11
C SER A 198 -24.17 -3.27 -6.67
N PHE A 199 -23.67 -4.17 -7.53
CA PHE A 199 -22.41 -4.88 -7.31
C PHE A 199 -21.19 -3.94 -7.32
N LEU A 200 -21.18 -2.95 -8.21
CA LEU A 200 -20.09 -1.97 -8.31
C LEU A 200 -20.06 -1.03 -7.10
N GLU A 201 -21.22 -0.54 -6.66
CA GLU A 201 -21.34 0.26 -5.44
C GLU A 201 -20.91 -0.52 -4.18
N SER A 202 -21.24 -1.81 -4.11
CA SER A 202 -20.74 -2.69 -3.05
C SER A 202 -19.22 -2.83 -3.11
N ALA A 203 -18.66 -3.10 -4.30
CA ALA A 203 -17.22 -3.28 -4.49
C ALA A 203 -16.41 -1.99 -4.26
N GLU A 204 -17.00 -0.82 -4.50
CA GLU A 204 -16.44 0.50 -4.19
C GLU A 204 -16.30 0.68 -2.67
N ILE A 205 -17.41 0.55 -1.93
CA ILE A 205 -17.46 0.78 -0.48
C ILE A 205 -16.61 -0.24 0.29
N TYR A 206 -16.68 -1.53 -0.07
CA TYR A 206 -15.86 -2.56 0.57
C TYR A 206 -14.38 -2.45 0.13
N GLY A 207 -14.12 -2.12 -1.13
CA GLY A 207 -12.76 -1.97 -1.67
C GLY A 207 -11.98 -0.84 -1.00
N GLU A 208 -12.57 0.35 -0.89
CA GLU A 208 -11.97 1.51 -0.23
C GLU A 208 -11.64 1.20 1.24
N ARG A 209 -12.62 0.66 1.98
CA ARG A 209 -12.44 0.29 3.39
C ARG A 209 -11.31 -0.72 3.58
N ILE A 210 -11.38 -1.85 2.88
CA ILE A 210 -10.44 -2.97 3.06
C ILE A 210 -9.03 -2.53 2.67
N GLU A 211 -8.87 -1.77 1.59
CA GLU A 211 -7.56 -1.31 1.16
C GLU A 211 -6.96 -0.27 2.11
N LEU A 212 -7.76 0.67 2.63
CA LEU A 212 -7.30 1.66 3.62
C LEU A 212 -6.88 0.98 4.93
N GLU A 213 -7.69 0.05 5.44
CA GLU A 213 -7.39 -0.72 6.66
C GLU A 213 -6.11 -1.58 6.45
N ARG A 214 -5.98 -2.24 5.29
CA ARG A 214 -4.78 -3.02 4.90
C ARG A 214 -3.53 -2.16 4.80
N TRP A 215 -3.60 -1.03 4.08
CA TRP A 215 -2.47 -0.13 3.86
C TRP A 215 -1.98 0.48 5.18
N MET A 216 -2.89 1.00 6.02
CA MET A 216 -2.56 1.57 7.33
C MET A 216 -1.91 0.53 8.26
N LEU A 217 -2.45 -0.69 8.31
CA LEU A 217 -1.89 -1.78 9.13
C LEU A 217 -0.47 -2.15 8.69
N LEU A 218 -0.21 -2.23 7.38
CA LEU A 218 1.14 -2.51 6.89
C LEU A 218 2.10 -1.34 7.11
N VAL A 219 1.71 -0.08 6.83
CA VAL A 219 2.57 1.09 7.09
C VAL A 219 2.96 1.17 8.58
N THR A 220 2.01 0.98 9.49
CA THR A 220 2.27 1.04 10.95
C THR A 220 3.16 -0.10 11.43
N LEU A 221 2.89 -1.36 11.05
CA LEU A 221 3.76 -2.48 11.45
C LEU A 221 5.17 -2.38 10.84
N LEU A 222 5.29 -2.05 9.54
CA LEU A 222 6.59 -1.94 8.87
C LEU A 222 7.43 -0.79 9.46
N SER A 223 6.82 0.34 9.82
CA SER A 223 7.52 1.48 10.45
C SER A 223 7.94 1.19 11.91
N ILE A 224 7.13 0.49 12.71
CA ILE A 224 7.53 0.02 14.05
C ILE A 224 8.76 -0.91 13.94
N MET A 225 8.78 -1.80 12.95
CA MET A 225 9.94 -2.69 12.72
C MET A 225 11.20 -1.91 12.30
N MET A 226 11.08 -0.83 11.52
CA MET A 226 12.21 0.05 11.19
C MET A 226 12.84 0.66 12.45
N CYS A 227 12.02 1.18 13.37
CA CYS A 227 12.50 1.80 14.62
C CYS A 227 13.27 0.82 15.52
N VAL A 228 12.82 -0.43 15.61
CA VAL A 228 13.48 -1.44 16.45
C VAL A 228 14.74 -2.01 15.79
N LEU A 229 14.76 -2.21 14.47
CA LEU A 229 16.00 -2.52 13.75
C LEU A 229 17.04 -1.41 13.90
N PHE A 230 16.61 -0.14 14.02
CA PHE A 230 17.51 1.00 14.25
C PHE A 230 18.16 0.94 15.64
N ALA A 231 17.36 0.65 16.67
CA ALA A 231 17.87 0.36 18.01
C ALA A 231 18.82 -0.85 18.02
N GLY A 232 18.56 -1.87 17.19
CA GLY A 232 19.45 -3.01 16.95
C GLY A 232 20.81 -2.62 16.38
N VAL A 233 20.84 -1.80 15.32
CA VAL A 233 22.10 -1.28 14.75
C VAL A 233 22.89 -0.49 15.78
N ILE A 234 22.25 0.39 16.56
CA ILE A 234 22.90 1.14 17.64
C ILE A 234 23.46 0.19 18.71
N SER A 235 22.72 -0.86 19.07
CA SER A 235 23.15 -1.89 20.02
C SER A 235 24.42 -2.62 19.58
N PHE A 236 24.50 -3.04 18.31
CA PHE A 236 25.68 -3.70 17.74
C PHE A 236 26.88 -2.77 17.59
N CYS A 237 26.66 -1.51 17.18
CA CYS A 237 27.72 -0.49 17.11
C CYS A 237 28.32 -0.18 18.49
N ARG A 238 27.49 -0.18 19.55
CA ARG A 238 27.93 -0.01 20.95
C ARG A 238 28.47 -1.29 21.61
N GLN A 239 28.46 -2.43 20.91
CA GLN A 239 28.97 -3.73 21.37
C GLN A 239 28.46 -4.13 22.78
N SER A 240 27.19 -3.82 23.07
CA SER A 240 26.62 -3.94 24.42
C SER A 240 26.01 -5.32 24.68
N LYS A 241 26.54 -6.10 25.64
CA LYS A 241 25.91 -7.37 26.08
C LYS A 241 24.42 -7.20 26.43
N LYS A 242 24.08 -6.19 27.23
CA LYS A 242 22.68 -5.88 27.61
C LYS A 242 21.83 -5.57 26.38
N GLY A 243 22.38 -4.77 25.45
CA GLY A 243 21.69 -4.42 24.21
C GLY A 243 21.49 -5.62 23.27
N ALA A 244 22.45 -6.54 23.19
CA ALA A 244 22.35 -7.73 22.36
C ALA A 244 21.26 -8.70 22.86
N ILE A 245 21.11 -8.84 24.19
CA ILE A 245 20.05 -9.63 24.81
C ILE A 245 18.67 -9.01 24.54
N VAL A 246 18.50 -7.70 24.78
CA VAL A 246 17.23 -6.99 24.54
C VAL A 246 16.85 -7.03 23.06
N PHE A 247 17.81 -6.81 22.15
CA PHE A 247 17.57 -6.95 20.72
C PHE A 247 17.22 -8.38 20.32
N SER A 248 17.83 -9.42 20.92
CA SER A 248 17.46 -10.81 20.64
C SER A 248 16.00 -11.09 20.96
N GLY A 249 15.49 -10.58 22.08
CA GLY A 249 14.07 -10.72 22.46
C GLY A 249 13.13 -9.96 21.53
N LEU A 250 13.39 -8.67 21.29
CA LEU A 250 12.58 -7.85 20.38
C LEU A 250 12.63 -8.34 18.93
N GLY A 251 13.78 -8.86 18.49
CA GLY A 251 13.97 -9.45 17.17
C GLY A 251 13.13 -10.70 16.95
N ILE A 252 12.90 -11.52 17.98
CA ILE A 252 11.97 -12.67 17.89
C ILE A 252 10.53 -12.20 17.67
N VAL A 253 10.10 -11.12 18.33
CA VAL A 253 8.77 -10.52 18.09
C VAL A 253 8.65 -10.01 16.66
N ILE A 254 9.69 -9.35 16.13
CA ILE A 254 9.72 -8.85 14.74
C ILE A 254 9.76 -9.99 13.72
N PHE A 255 10.51 -11.05 14.02
CA PHE A 255 10.52 -12.26 13.21
C PHE A 255 9.11 -12.87 13.11
N LEU A 256 8.39 -12.97 14.23
CA LEU A 256 6.99 -13.40 14.24
C LEU A 256 6.10 -12.47 13.40
N VAL A 257 6.22 -11.14 13.54
CA VAL A 257 5.42 -10.17 12.75
C VAL A 257 5.71 -10.27 11.25
N VAL A 258 6.97 -10.37 10.83
CA VAL A 258 7.32 -10.50 9.39
C VAL A 258 6.77 -11.80 8.80
N TRP A 259 6.87 -12.92 9.53
CA TRP A 259 6.38 -14.20 9.03
C TRP A 259 4.85 -14.34 9.11
N THR A 260 4.17 -13.76 10.10
CA THR A 260 2.69 -13.71 10.08
C THR A 260 2.17 -12.80 8.97
N LEU A 261 2.82 -11.65 8.72
CA LEU A 261 2.52 -10.82 7.55
C LEU A 261 2.69 -11.61 6.25
N LEU A 262 3.77 -12.40 6.10
CA LEU A 262 3.95 -13.27 4.94
C LEU A 262 2.85 -14.34 4.83
N CYS A 263 2.40 -14.94 5.95
CA CYS A 263 1.29 -15.91 5.97
C CYS A 263 -0.03 -15.34 5.44
N PHE A 264 -0.26 -14.02 5.50
CA PHE A 264 -1.43 -13.36 4.91
C PHE A 264 -1.16 -12.80 3.50
N VAL A 265 0.00 -12.16 3.30
CA VAL A 265 0.35 -11.50 2.03
C VAL A 265 0.57 -12.51 0.90
N LEU A 266 1.23 -13.64 1.15
CA LEU A 266 1.48 -14.64 0.10
C LEU A 266 0.19 -15.25 -0.48
N PRO A 267 -0.78 -15.75 0.33
CA PRO A 267 -2.07 -16.18 -0.20
C PRO A 267 -2.85 -15.06 -0.91
N LEU A 268 -2.85 -13.84 -0.38
CA LEU A 268 -3.51 -12.69 -1.05
C LEU A 268 -2.87 -12.34 -2.40
N ALA A 269 -1.55 -12.50 -2.54
CA ALA A 269 -0.85 -12.32 -3.81
C ALA A 269 -1.23 -13.37 -4.85
N VAL A 270 -1.39 -14.64 -4.44
CA VAL A 270 -1.90 -15.73 -5.31
C VAL A 270 -3.33 -15.41 -5.77
N VAL A 271 -4.23 -15.11 -4.81
CA VAL A 271 -5.64 -14.78 -5.07
C VAL A 271 -5.80 -13.59 -6.04
N LEU A 272 -4.94 -12.58 -5.92
CA LEU A 272 -4.92 -11.42 -6.82
C LEU A 272 -4.48 -11.80 -8.25
N VAL A 273 -3.48 -12.68 -8.40
CA VAL A 273 -3.01 -13.14 -9.72
C VAL A 273 -4.05 -14.05 -10.38
N ASP A 274 -4.65 -14.99 -9.63
CA ASP A 274 -5.69 -15.88 -10.16
C ASP A 274 -6.98 -15.12 -10.54
N PHE A 275 -7.35 -14.09 -9.78
CA PHE A 275 -8.46 -13.20 -10.17
C PHE A 275 -8.18 -12.55 -11.52
N CYS A 276 -6.98 -12.03 -11.72
CA CYS A 276 -6.58 -11.34 -12.93
C CYS A 276 -6.31 -12.27 -14.12
N SER A 277 -6.13 -13.58 -13.90
CA SER A 277 -5.98 -14.58 -14.96
C SER A 277 -7.31 -15.26 -15.34
N SER A 278 -8.21 -15.50 -14.36
CA SER A 278 -9.39 -16.37 -14.52
C SER A 278 -10.71 -15.80 -13.97
N GLY A 279 -10.66 -14.73 -13.16
CA GLY A 279 -11.80 -14.13 -12.44
C GLY A 279 -12.91 -13.55 -13.33
N GLY A 280 -12.76 -13.53 -14.65
CA GLY A 280 -13.83 -13.18 -15.60
C GLY A 280 -15.07 -14.08 -15.47
N GLN A 281 -14.93 -15.32 -15.01
CA GLN A 281 -16.09 -16.17 -14.67
C GLN A 281 -16.82 -15.68 -13.41
N PHE A 282 -16.08 -15.28 -12.38
CA PHE A 282 -16.66 -14.68 -11.17
C PHE A 282 -17.40 -13.39 -11.50
N ILE A 283 -16.83 -12.49 -12.33
CA ILE A 283 -17.51 -11.26 -12.77
C ILE A 283 -18.83 -11.59 -13.49
N ARG A 284 -18.82 -12.58 -14.40
CA ARG A 284 -20.03 -13.09 -15.09
C ARG A 284 -21.09 -13.68 -14.16
N SER A 285 -20.72 -14.09 -12.94
CA SER A 285 -21.66 -14.56 -11.92
C SER A 285 -22.29 -13.44 -11.07
N LYS A 286 -21.80 -12.19 -11.20
CA LYS A 286 -22.19 -11.05 -10.36
C LYS A 286 -22.86 -9.89 -11.11
N ILE A 287 -22.82 -9.88 -12.44
CA ILE A 287 -23.35 -8.79 -13.25
C ILE A 287 -23.99 -9.33 -14.53
N ASN A 288 -25.10 -8.73 -14.95
CA ASN A 288 -25.80 -9.07 -16.19
C ASN A 288 -24.91 -9.00 -17.45
N TYR A 289 -25.15 -9.92 -18.39
CA TYR A 289 -24.43 -10.02 -19.66
C TYR A 289 -24.37 -8.70 -20.44
N SER A 290 -25.49 -7.97 -20.53
CA SER A 290 -25.56 -6.70 -21.26
C SER A 290 -24.63 -5.63 -20.69
N PHE A 291 -24.48 -5.59 -19.36
CA PHE A 291 -23.55 -4.68 -18.70
C PHE A 291 -22.10 -5.09 -18.94
N LEU A 292 -21.79 -6.38 -18.84
CA LEU A 292 -20.44 -6.89 -19.13
C LEU A 292 -20.04 -6.58 -20.58
N SER A 293 -20.94 -6.77 -21.54
CA SER A 293 -20.70 -6.44 -22.95
C SER A 293 -20.43 -4.94 -23.16
N ALA A 294 -21.11 -4.06 -22.41
CA ALA A 294 -20.79 -2.63 -22.41
C ALA A 294 -19.40 -2.33 -21.81
N MET A 295 -18.98 -3.04 -20.77
CA MET A 295 -17.63 -2.88 -20.18
C MET A 295 -16.52 -3.42 -21.11
N GLU A 296 -16.74 -4.56 -21.77
CA GLU A 296 -15.83 -5.12 -22.79
C GLU A 296 -15.70 -4.16 -24.00
N TYR A 297 -16.79 -3.47 -24.39
CA TYR A 297 -16.77 -2.37 -25.36
C TYR A 297 -15.96 -1.16 -24.84
N TYR A 298 -16.23 -0.66 -23.63
CA TYR A 298 -15.51 0.51 -23.06
C TYR A 298 -14.02 0.26 -22.87
N GLN A 299 -13.59 -0.99 -22.68
CA GLN A 299 -12.17 -1.36 -22.63
C GLN A 299 -11.45 -1.19 -23.98
N THR A 300 -12.16 -1.22 -25.11
CA THR A 300 -11.58 -1.38 -26.46
C THR A 300 -11.96 -0.30 -27.49
N CYS A 301 -13.10 0.38 -27.32
CA CYS A 301 -13.62 1.44 -28.20
C CYS A 301 -12.62 2.60 -28.45
N ASP A 302 -12.79 3.42 -29.49
CA ASP A 302 -11.92 4.60 -29.72
C ASP A 302 -12.53 5.89 -29.12
N THR A 303 -11.72 6.79 -28.56
CA THR A 303 -12.22 8.00 -27.85
C THR A 303 -12.55 9.17 -28.80
N ARG A 304 -12.94 8.89 -30.05
CA ARG A 304 -13.32 9.93 -31.02
C ARG A 304 -14.70 10.50 -30.67
N LEU A 305 -14.88 11.78 -30.94
CA LEU A 305 -16.20 12.40 -30.85
C LEU A 305 -16.97 12.09 -32.14
N THR A 306 -17.60 10.91 -32.15
CA THR A 306 -18.53 10.45 -33.19
C THR A 306 -19.84 10.06 -32.52
N HIS A 307 -20.95 10.28 -33.22
CA HIS A 307 -22.31 9.99 -32.74
C HIS A 307 -22.46 8.53 -32.27
N ASP A 308 -22.01 7.59 -33.11
CA ASP A 308 -22.23 6.16 -32.93
C ASP A 308 -21.21 5.49 -31.99
N ASN A 309 -20.69 6.24 -31.01
CA ASN A 309 -19.65 5.81 -30.08
C ASN A 309 -20.21 5.32 -28.73
N VAL A 310 -21.35 4.64 -28.77
CA VAL A 310 -22.06 4.03 -27.63
C VAL A 310 -22.08 2.49 -27.78
N PRO A 311 -22.15 1.71 -26.69
CA PRO A 311 -22.26 0.25 -26.79
C PRO A 311 -23.57 -0.18 -27.50
N PRO A 312 -23.52 -0.97 -28.59
CA PRO A 312 -24.73 -1.36 -29.33
C PRO A 312 -25.76 -2.13 -28.49
N ILE A 313 -25.30 -2.85 -27.46
CA ILE A 313 -26.14 -3.61 -26.52
C ILE A 313 -27.06 -2.73 -25.65
N LEU A 314 -26.84 -1.41 -25.63
CA LEU A 314 -27.70 -0.43 -24.95
C LEU A 314 -28.77 0.17 -25.88
N SER A 315 -28.74 -0.11 -27.19
CA SER A 315 -29.73 0.29 -28.21
C SER A 315 -30.08 1.79 -28.25
N VAL A 316 -29.20 2.66 -27.73
CA VAL A 316 -29.44 4.12 -27.61
C VAL A 316 -29.60 4.78 -28.99
N THR A 317 -28.83 4.32 -29.98
CA THR A 317 -28.95 4.73 -31.39
C THR A 317 -30.37 4.51 -31.92
N ASN A 318 -30.97 3.35 -31.66
CA ASN A 318 -32.32 3.03 -32.13
C ASN A 318 -33.37 3.98 -31.53
N ILE A 319 -33.17 4.42 -30.28
CA ILE A 319 -34.02 5.42 -29.62
C ILE A 319 -33.85 6.78 -30.30
N SER A 320 -32.61 7.16 -30.63
CA SER A 320 -32.25 8.38 -31.36
C SER A 320 -32.85 8.42 -32.78
N ASP A 321 -32.82 7.30 -33.50
CA ASP A 321 -33.43 7.14 -34.82
C ASP A 321 -34.95 7.33 -34.76
N ILE A 322 -35.62 6.71 -33.78
CA ILE A 322 -37.08 6.85 -33.61
C ILE A 322 -37.45 8.29 -33.22
N LEU A 323 -36.67 8.96 -32.37
CA LEU A 323 -36.89 10.38 -32.01
C LEU A 323 -36.62 11.33 -33.19
N SER A 324 -35.66 11.00 -34.06
CA SER A 324 -35.38 11.76 -35.28
C SER A 324 -36.53 11.61 -36.29
N ALA A 325 -37.02 10.38 -36.48
CA ALA A 325 -38.21 10.10 -37.31
C ALA A 325 -39.49 10.76 -36.73
N PHE A 326 -39.60 10.81 -35.40
CA PHE A 326 -40.69 11.52 -34.72
C PHE A 326 -40.69 13.02 -35.05
N GLN A 327 -39.51 13.67 -35.09
CA GLN A 327 -39.39 15.08 -35.46
C GLN A 327 -39.82 15.34 -36.91
N THR A 328 -39.40 14.48 -37.86
CA THR A 328 -39.83 14.60 -39.27
C THR A 328 -41.31 14.32 -39.47
N ASN A 329 -41.90 13.43 -38.66
CA ASN A 329 -43.34 13.20 -38.65
C ASN A 329 -44.09 14.40 -38.05
N GLY A 330 -43.54 15.05 -37.01
CA GLY A 330 -44.12 16.25 -36.39
C GLY A 330 -44.15 17.47 -37.32
N THR A 331 -43.12 17.69 -38.15
CA THR A 331 -43.15 18.77 -39.16
C THR A 331 -44.15 18.48 -40.28
N SER A 332 -44.26 17.22 -40.71
CA SER A 332 -45.28 16.76 -41.66
C SER A 332 -46.69 16.98 -41.10
N LEU A 333 -46.95 16.53 -39.86
CA LEU A 333 -48.22 16.71 -39.15
C LEU A 333 -48.62 18.18 -39.05
N ASN A 334 -47.69 19.07 -38.65
CA ASN A 334 -47.97 20.51 -38.58
C ASN A 334 -48.38 21.09 -39.95
N SER A 335 -47.74 20.67 -41.04
CA SER A 335 -48.12 21.12 -42.39
C SER A 335 -49.53 20.67 -42.82
N LEU A 336 -49.93 19.45 -42.43
CA LEU A 336 -51.29 18.93 -42.66
C LEU A 336 -52.34 19.65 -41.80
N LEU A 337 -51.99 19.96 -40.54
CA LEU A 337 -52.85 20.70 -39.61
C LEU A 337 -53.08 22.13 -40.09
N ASP A 338 -52.04 22.86 -40.49
CA ASP A 338 -52.18 24.23 -41.03
C ASP A 338 -53.03 24.24 -42.32
N ALA A 339 -52.83 23.26 -43.21
CA ALA A 339 -53.58 23.14 -44.45
C ALA A 339 -55.08 22.81 -44.26
N THR A 340 -55.45 22.18 -43.14
CA THR A 340 -56.82 21.66 -42.90
C THR A 340 -57.60 22.44 -41.85
N PHE A 341 -56.92 22.88 -40.78
CA PHE A 341 -57.50 23.53 -39.60
C PHE A 341 -56.97 24.97 -39.40
N SER A 342 -56.54 25.62 -40.48
CA SER A 342 -56.12 27.03 -40.51
C SER A 342 -56.97 27.93 -39.60
N ARG A 343 -56.32 28.55 -38.59
CA ARG A 343 -56.86 29.39 -37.50
C ARG A 343 -57.43 28.68 -36.26
N ASP A 344 -57.42 27.35 -36.14
CA ASP A 344 -57.90 26.69 -34.92
C ASP A 344 -56.92 26.81 -33.74
N SER A 345 -57.27 27.63 -32.75
CA SER A 345 -56.41 27.93 -31.60
C SER A 345 -56.21 26.76 -30.61
N ALA A 346 -57.09 25.75 -30.61
CA ALA A 346 -56.94 24.59 -29.75
C ALA A 346 -55.98 23.56 -30.38
N ILE A 347 -56.14 23.29 -31.68
CA ILE A 347 -55.23 22.43 -32.44
C ILE A 347 -53.82 23.05 -32.45
N SER A 348 -53.71 24.34 -32.80
CA SER A 348 -52.41 25.05 -32.81
C SER A 348 -51.71 25.00 -31.44
N LYS A 349 -52.43 25.21 -30.34
CA LYS A 349 -51.87 25.08 -28.99
C LYS A 349 -51.42 23.64 -28.67
N SER A 350 -52.19 22.63 -29.07
CA SER A 350 -51.89 21.23 -28.77
C SER A 350 -50.73 20.69 -29.63
N SER A 351 -50.63 21.08 -30.91
CA SER A 351 -49.49 20.72 -31.76
C SER A 351 -48.21 21.43 -31.33
N ALA A 352 -48.28 22.69 -30.85
CA ALA A 352 -47.13 23.40 -30.30
C ALA A 352 -46.53 22.69 -29.07
N VAL A 353 -47.36 22.08 -28.21
CA VAL A 353 -46.87 21.28 -27.07
C VAL A 353 -46.18 20.00 -27.55
N VAL A 354 -46.74 19.29 -28.53
CA VAL A 354 -46.10 18.09 -29.12
C VAL A 354 -44.77 18.44 -29.82
N ALA A 355 -44.66 19.62 -30.41
CA ALA A 355 -43.42 20.12 -31.01
C ALA A 355 -42.34 20.46 -29.97
N ASP A 356 -42.72 21.09 -28.85
CA ASP A 356 -41.79 21.39 -27.73
C ASP A 356 -41.31 20.10 -27.06
N ASP A 357 -42.22 19.16 -26.80
CA ASP A 357 -41.92 17.79 -26.33
C ASP A 357 -40.94 17.05 -27.26
N SER A 358 -41.06 17.22 -28.58
CA SER A 358 -40.12 16.64 -29.56
C SER A 358 -38.71 17.19 -29.38
N ILE A 359 -38.57 18.50 -29.17
CA ILE A 359 -37.28 19.17 -28.97
C ILE A 359 -36.68 18.77 -27.62
N HIS A 360 -37.52 18.71 -26.57
CA HIS A 360 -37.12 18.24 -25.25
C HIS A 360 -36.69 16.76 -25.23
N SER A 361 -37.35 15.91 -26.02
CA SER A 361 -36.98 14.50 -26.21
C SER A 361 -35.63 14.36 -26.91
N LEU A 362 -35.44 15.05 -28.05
CA LEU A 362 -34.18 15.06 -28.80
C LEU A 362 -32.99 15.57 -27.96
N LYS A 363 -33.20 16.63 -27.19
CA LYS A 363 -32.18 17.16 -26.27
C LYS A 363 -31.85 16.17 -25.14
N SER A 364 -32.83 15.39 -24.69
CA SER A 364 -32.65 14.38 -23.65
C SER A 364 -31.94 13.12 -24.16
N ILE A 365 -32.19 12.65 -25.39
CA ILE A 365 -31.46 11.50 -25.96
C ILE A 365 -30.00 11.86 -26.28
N GLY A 366 -29.72 13.02 -26.88
CA GLY A 366 -28.34 13.47 -27.10
C GLY A 366 -27.53 13.66 -25.80
N ALA A 367 -28.21 14.08 -24.72
CA ALA A 367 -27.62 14.11 -23.39
C ALA A 367 -27.31 12.69 -22.85
N LEU A 368 -28.19 11.71 -23.09
CA LEU A 368 -28.02 10.31 -22.69
C LEU A 368 -26.92 9.60 -23.50
N GLU A 369 -26.85 9.82 -24.81
CA GLU A 369 -25.75 9.35 -25.68
C GLU A 369 -24.41 9.88 -25.19
N SER A 370 -24.30 11.19 -24.92
CA SER A 370 -23.05 11.79 -24.41
C SER A 370 -22.62 11.24 -23.04
N ALA A 371 -23.54 10.72 -22.25
CA ALA A 371 -23.29 10.08 -20.95
C ALA A 371 -23.11 8.56 -21.02
N LEU A 372 -23.30 7.94 -22.20
CA LEU A 372 -23.06 6.53 -22.49
C LEU A 372 -21.93 6.33 -23.52
N ALA A 373 -21.33 7.41 -24.01
CA ALA A 373 -20.27 7.38 -25.01
C ALA A 373 -18.93 6.85 -24.47
N CYS A 374 -18.15 6.22 -25.36
CA CYS A 374 -16.83 5.63 -25.07
C CYS A 374 -15.88 6.56 -24.30
N TYR A 375 -15.83 7.84 -24.67
CA TYR A 375 -14.92 8.80 -24.06
C TYR A 375 -15.20 9.06 -22.57
N ALA A 376 -16.42 8.81 -22.09
CA ALA A 376 -16.80 8.99 -20.69
C ALA A 376 -16.24 7.87 -19.78
N TYR A 377 -16.20 6.62 -20.28
CA TYR A 377 -15.85 5.46 -19.44
C TYR A 377 -14.50 4.81 -19.76
N LYS A 378 -14.00 4.91 -21.00
CA LYS A 378 -12.81 4.15 -21.44
C LYS A 378 -11.60 4.35 -20.54
N GLN A 379 -11.34 5.57 -20.06
CA GLN A 379 -10.22 5.83 -19.17
C GLN A 379 -10.43 5.20 -17.78
N SER A 380 -11.64 5.26 -17.22
CA SER A 380 -11.97 4.74 -15.89
C SER A 380 -12.08 3.20 -15.89
N VAL A 381 -12.68 2.58 -16.90
CA VAL A 381 -12.69 1.12 -17.11
C VAL A 381 -11.27 0.57 -17.35
N ARG A 382 -10.43 1.33 -18.06
CA ARG A 382 -9.00 1.01 -18.20
C ARG A 382 -8.22 1.23 -16.90
N ALA A 383 -8.62 2.17 -16.04
CA ALA A 383 -8.04 2.35 -14.71
C ALA A 383 -8.41 1.18 -13.78
N MET A 384 -9.67 0.72 -13.79
CA MET A 384 -10.15 -0.46 -13.05
C MET A 384 -9.31 -1.71 -13.34
N SER A 385 -9.06 -2.01 -14.62
CA SER A 385 -8.28 -3.20 -15.01
C SER A 385 -6.77 -3.04 -14.77
N ILE A 386 -6.16 -1.90 -15.17
CA ILE A 386 -4.70 -1.72 -15.08
C ILE A 386 -4.21 -1.38 -13.66
N GLY A 387 -5.03 -0.79 -12.80
CA GLY A 387 -4.68 -0.54 -11.40
C GLY A 387 -4.41 -1.86 -10.66
N MET A 388 -5.43 -2.70 -10.56
CA MET A 388 -5.40 -3.99 -9.88
C MET A 388 -4.53 -5.03 -10.63
N CYS A 389 -4.85 -5.33 -11.88
CA CYS A 389 -4.23 -6.43 -12.63
C CYS A 389 -2.89 -6.10 -13.31
N ASN A 390 -2.25 -4.99 -12.93
CA ASN A 390 -0.88 -4.67 -13.34
C ASN A 390 -0.12 -4.02 -12.18
N GLN A 391 -0.57 -2.86 -11.68
CA GLN A 391 0.15 -2.15 -10.61
C GLN A 391 0.06 -2.90 -9.26
N ALA A 392 -1.12 -3.33 -8.82
CA ALA A 392 -1.24 -4.05 -7.55
C ALA A 392 -0.55 -5.43 -7.58
N ILE A 393 -0.57 -6.16 -8.71
CA ILE A 393 0.22 -7.40 -8.87
C ILE A 393 1.73 -7.12 -8.70
N ILE A 394 2.26 -6.09 -9.35
CA ILE A 394 3.68 -5.72 -9.23
C ILE A 394 4.02 -5.33 -7.78
N GLY A 395 3.21 -4.50 -7.14
CA GLY A 395 3.41 -4.10 -5.74
C GLY A 395 3.35 -5.28 -4.77
N SER A 396 2.37 -6.17 -4.94
CA SER A 396 2.15 -7.34 -4.09
C SER A 396 3.28 -8.37 -4.28
N SER A 397 3.77 -8.56 -5.50
CA SER A 397 4.94 -9.38 -5.79
C SER A 397 6.21 -8.83 -5.12
N ILE A 398 6.47 -7.52 -5.24
CA ILE A 398 7.62 -6.87 -4.57
C ILE A 398 7.52 -7.05 -3.05
N LEU A 399 6.35 -6.77 -2.45
CA LEU A 399 6.10 -6.94 -1.03
C LEU A 399 6.32 -8.40 -0.58
N THR A 400 5.76 -9.37 -1.30
CA THR A 400 5.87 -10.80 -0.98
C THR A 400 7.32 -11.28 -1.00
N PHE A 401 8.07 -10.99 -2.07
CA PHE A 401 9.48 -11.39 -2.16
C PHE A 401 10.35 -10.66 -1.12
N CYS A 402 10.11 -9.37 -0.88
CA CYS A 402 10.87 -8.63 0.13
C CYS A 402 10.59 -9.12 1.56
N LEU A 403 9.35 -9.55 1.88
CA LEU A 403 9.02 -10.20 3.15
C LEU A 403 9.72 -11.56 3.30
N ILE A 404 9.80 -12.38 2.23
CA ILE A 404 10.55 -13.65 2.25
C ILE A 404 12.04 -13.40 2.53
N PHE A 405 12.67 -12.49 1.78
CA PHE A 405 14.08 -12.16 1.99
C PHE A 405 14.32 -11.56 3.38
N LEU A 406 13.48 -10.62 3.83
CA LEU A 406 13.55 -10.05 5.18
C LEU A 406 13.41 -11.14 6.26
N GLY A 407 12.48 -12.07 6.11
CA GLY A 407 12.27 -13.20 7.03
C GLY A 407 13.49 -14.12 7.17
N ILE A 408 14.18 -14.40 6.05
CA ILE A 408 15.42 -15.19 6.01
C ILE A 408 16.62 -14.41 6.59
N LEU A 409 16.71 -13.11 6.33
CA LEU A 409 17.76 -12.25 6.88
C LEU A 409 17.58 -12.08 8.39
N LEU A 410 16.34 -11.89 8.88
CA LEU A 410 16.03 -11.88 10.31
C LEU A 410 16.32 -13.23 10.99
N PHE A 411 15.98 -14.36 10.35
CA PHE A 411 16.32 -15.69 10.83
C PHE A 411 17.84 -15.84 11.06
N THR A 412 18.63 -15.54 10.02
CA THR A 412 20.10 -15.65 10.10
C THR A 412 20.70 -14.67 11.10
N LEU A 413 20.17 -13.45 11.20
CA LEU A 413 20.59 -12.44 12.16
C LEU A 413 20.33 -12.92 13.60
N LEU A 414 19.14 -13.43 13.89
CA LEU A 414 18.78 -13.98 15.20
C LEU A 414 19.62 -15.20 15.59
N LEU A 415 19.91 -16.12 14.67
CA LEU A 415 20.79 -17.25 14.94
C LEU A 415 22.22 -16.80 15.28
N ILE A 416 22.76 -15.81 14.56
CA ILE A 416 24.09 -15.27 14.82
C ILE A 416 24.12 -14.56 16.19
N VAL A 417 23.12 -13.73 16.52
CA VAL A 417 23.03 -13.06 17.84
C VAL A 417 22.88 -14.07 18.97
N SER A 418 21.97 -15.03 18.85
CA SER A 418 21.70 -16.06 19.86
C SER A 418 22.93 -16.95 20.13
N ARG A 419 23.77 -17.18 19.12
CA ARG A 419 25.05 -17.89 19.29
C ARG A 419 26.21 -17.03 19.79
N SER A 420 26.09 -15.70 19.82
CA SER A 420 27.23 -14.80 20.04
C SER A 420 27.04 -13.70 21.09
N TRP A 421 25.86 -13.58 21.73
CA TRP A 421 25.59 -12.57 22.77
C TRP A 421 26.64 -12.53 23.89
N ASN A 422 27.16 -13.68 24.30
CA ASN A 422 28.23 -13.78 25.30
C ASN A 422 29.59 -13.18 24.86
N LEU A 423 29.84 -13.04 23.55
CA LEU A 423 31.04 -12.39 23.01
C LEU A 423 31.00 -10.85 23.07
N PHE A 424 29.84 -10.26 23.39
CA PHE A 424 29.68 -8.83 23.70
C PHE A 424 29.82 -8.52 25.20
N SER A 425 30.20 -9.51 26.01
CA SER A 425 30.77 -9.24 27.33
C SER A 425 31.97 -8.30 27.15
N ARG A 426 32.03 -7.21 27.92
CA ARG A 426 33.29 -6.48 28.07
C ARG A 426 34.33 -7.51 28.54
N LEU A 427 35.44 -7.64 27.82
CA LEU A 427 36.68 -8.02 28.50
C LEU A 427 36.84 -7.03 29.67
N PRO A 428 37.28 -7.46 30.86
CA PRO A 428 37.90 -6.56 31.80
C PRO A 428 38.89 -5.69 31.02
N SER A 429 38.92 -4.38 31.29
CA SER A 429 40.07 -3.62 30.82
C SER A 429 41.27 -4.19 31.55
N ASP A 430 42.37 -4.44 30.86
CA ASP A 430 43.67 -4.71 31.51
C ASP A 430 44.25 -3.41 32.12
N TYR A 431 43.37 -2.60 32.75
CA TYR A 431 43.73 -1.85 33.94
C TYR A 431 43.84 -2.88 35.06
N VAL A 432 45.03 -3.49 35.14
CA VAL A 432 45.61 -3.75 36.44
C VAL A 432 45.59 -2.40 37.16
N GLU A 433 44.95 -2.32 38.33
CA GLU A 433 45.13 -1.15 39.20
C GLU A 433 46.62 -1.10 39.53
N VAL A 434 47.29 -0.03 39.13
CA VAL A 434 48.72 0.16 39.40
C VAL A 434 48.85 0.25 40.91
N ASP A 435 49.63 -0.66 41.48
CA ASP A 435 49.87 -0.70 42.92
C ASP A 435 50.56 0.60 43.34
N GLU A 436 50.09 1.26 44.41
CA GLU A 436 50.63 2.56 44.86
C GLU A 436 52.10 2.43 45.38
N ASP A 437 52.58 1.19 45.52
CA ASP A 437 53.99 0.85 45.77
C ASP A 437 54.83 0.64 44.49
N ASP A 438 54.34 0.98 43.28
CA ASP A 438 55.16 1.01 42.06
C ASP A 438 56.35 2.00 42.22
N PRO A 439 57.61 1.51 42.25
CA PRO A 439 58.78 2.34 42.54
C PRO A 439 59.15 3.32 41.42
N PHE A 440 58.44 3.31 40.28
CA PHE A 440 58.69 4.24 39.18
C PHE A 440 57.82 5.51 39.22
N PHE A 441 56.92 5.67 40.20
CA PHE A 441 56.15 6.91 40.38
C PHE A 441 56.82 7.89 41.35
N PRO A 442 56.98 9.19 40.99
CA PRO A 442 57.48 10.21 41.91
C PRO A 442 56.51 10.42 43.07
N ARG A 443 56.96 10.16 44.31
CA ARG A 443 56.14 10.39 45.51
C ARG A 443 55.94 11.89 45.75
N THR A 444 54.70 12.29 46.03
CA THR A 444 54.20 13.68 45.99
C THR A 444 54.71 14.62 47.10
N ASN A 445 55.88 14.33 47.69
CA ASN A 445 56.43 15.04 48.86
C ASN A 445 57.82 15.67 48.62
N ASP A 446 58.52 15.32 47.53
CA ASP A 446 59.86 15.86 47.24
C ASP A 446 59.79 17.25 46.58
N SER A 447 59.27 18.23 47.33
CA SER A 447 59.10 19.61 46.89
C SER A 447 60.37 20.45 47.04
N MET A 448 61.49 20.04 46.43
CA MET A 448 62.71 20.87 46.31
C MET A 448 63.65 20.38 45.18
N ILE A 449 64.44 21.31 44.62
CA ILE A 449 65.53 21.12 43.62
C ILE A 449 64.98 20.95 42.17
N PRO A 450 65.61 21.56 41.14
CA PRO A 450 64.86 22.53 40.32
C PRO A 450 64.61 22.16 38.84
N VAL A 451 63.76 22.97 38.21
CA VAL A 451 63.58 23.03 36.75
C VAL A 451 64.78 23.71 36.09
N ASP A 452 65.61 22.95 35.36
CA ASP A 452 65.59 22.91 33.88
C ASP A 452 66.62 21.86 33.35
N ILE A 453 66.56 21.59 32.04
CA ILE A 453 67.53 21.00 31.10
C ILE A 453 66.80 20.06 30.13
N TYR A 454 66.46 20.58 28.96
CA TYR A 454 65.95 19.80 27.82
C TYR A 454 67.03 18.87 27.23
N GLY A 455 67.03 17.60 27.64
CA GLY A 455 67.84 16.54 27.02
C GLY A 455 67.21 15.99 25.74
N THR A 456 67.44 16.63 24.59
CA THR A 456 66.79 16.29 23.31
C THR A 456 67.29 14.97 22.70
N HIS A 457 66.65 13.85 23.02
CA HIS A 457 66.93 12.54 22.41
C HIS A 457 65.69 11.90 21.76
N VAL A 458 65.41 12.34 20.54
CA VAL A 458 64.51 11.62 19.62
C VAL A 458 65.18 10.31 19.20
N PHE A 459 64.78 9.18 19.80
CA PHE A 459 65.11 7.85 19.27
C PHE A 459 63.98 6.84 19.44
N ASN A 460 63.21 6.68 18.37
CA ASN A 460 62.46 5.47 18.09
C ASN A 460 63.33 4.57 17.17
N PRO A 461 63.70 3.37 17.62
CA PRO A 461 63.97 2.29 16.69
C PRO A 461 63.10 1.05 16.96
N ARG A 462 62.36 0.63 15.93
CA ARG A 462 61.97 -0.78 15.78
C ARG A 462 63.17 -1.59 15.30
N THR A 463 63.78 -2.38 16.19
CA THR A 463 64.43 -3.66 15.86
C THR A 463 64.74 -4.39 17.16
N ARG A 464 64.55 -5.72 17.22
CA ARG A 464 64.93 -6.55 18.36
C ARG A 464 65.68 -7.80 17.92
N ASP A 465 66.76 -7.57 17.18
CA ASP A 465 67.74 -8.59 16.84
C ASP A 465 68.75 -8.75 18.00
N ARG A 466 69.33 -9.96 18.11
CA ARG A 466 70.00 -10.44 19.33
C ARG A 466 71.30 -11.18 19.00
N ALA A 467 72.39 -10.43 18.98
CA ALA A 467 73.78 -10.87 18.79
C ALA A 467 74.67 -9.67 19.21
N GLU A 468 75.78 -9.77 19.96
CA GLU A 468 76.46 -10.86 20.68
C GLU A 468 77.10 -10.27 21.98
N PRO A 469 77.62 -11.09 22.92
CA PRO A 469 78.37 -10.59 24.08
C PRO A 469 79.90 -10.77 23.95
N SER A 470 80.65 -9.68 23.96
CA SER A 470 82.12 -9.65 24.12
C SER A 470 82.59 -8.26 24.60
N THR A 471 83.68 -8.05 25.34
CA THR A 471 84.48 -8.93 26.22
C THR A 471 85.30 -8.03 27.15
N ASN A 472 85.39 -8.36 28.45
CA ASN A 472 86.40 -7.87 29.41
C ASN A 472 86.37 -6.33 29.67
N THR A 473 87.06 -5.74 30.66
CA THR A 473 88.13 -6.23 31.56
C THR A 473 88.04 -5.52 32.94
N THR A 474 88.65 -6.12 33.98
CA THR A 474 89.26 -5.58 35.23
C THR A 474 89.20 -4.06 35.53
N THR A 475 89.19 -3.56 36.79
CA THR A 475 89.73 -4.14 38.06
C THR A 475 89.19 -3.42 39.33
N VAL A 476 89.13 -4.14 40.46
CA VAL A 476 89.66 -3.82 41.83
C VAL A 476 89.82 -2.32 42.20
N THR A 477 89.29 -1.78 43.31
CA THR A 477 89.39 -2.15 44.75
C THR A 477 88.27 -1.40 45.55
N GLY A 478 87.89 -1.69 46.81
CA GLY A 478 88.23 -2.74 47.78
C GLY A 478 87.82 -2.37 49.24
N ASN A 479 87.44 -3.36 50.06
CA ASN A 479 87.20 -3.38 51.53
C ASN A 479 86.12 -2.43 52.14
N LEU A 480 85.14 -2.83 52.98
CA LEU A 480 85.05 -3.59 54.27
C LEU A 480 84.87 -2.66 55.52
N PRO A 481 84.30 -3.09 56.69
CA PRO A 481 82.91 -2.75 57.03
C PRO A 481 82.65 -2.27 58.49
N GLY A 482 81.36 -2.06 58.81
CA GLY A 482 80.72 -1.93 60.16
C GLY A 482 79.21 -1.72 59.93
N GLU A 483 78.22 -2.23 60.68
CA GLU A 483 78.03 -2.36 62.14
C GLU A 483 78.02 -0.98 62.85
N GLU A 484 77.01 -0.59 63.66
CA GLU A 484 75.89 -1.36 64.24
C GLU A 484 74.63 -0.51 64.60
N GLN A 485 73.62 -1.20 65.13
CA GLN A 485 72.51 -0.80 66.04
C GLN A 485 72.57 0.61 66.74
N THR A 486 71.49 1.33 67.14
CA THR A 486 70.13 0.93 67.61
C THR A 486 69.10 2.10 67.69
N VAL A 487 67.82 1.77 67.95
CA VAL A 487 66.60 2.58 68.28
C VAL A 487 66.64 3.42 69.60
N PRO A 488 65.56 4.11 70.09
CA PRO A 488 64.41 4.88 69.50
C PRO A 488 64.14 6.26 70.22
N LEU A 489 63.03 6.99 69.93
CA LEU A 489 62.18 7.66 70.97
C LEU A 489 60.81 8.28 70.51
N TRP A 490 59.71 7.63 70.93
CA TRP A 490 58.38 8.12 71.42
C TRP A 490 57.69 9.46 71.01
N ASN A 491 56.40 9.34 70.60
CA ASN A 491 55.16 10.10 70.96
C ASN A 491 55.17 11.66 71.07
N THR A 492 54.12 12.41 70.66
CA THR A 492 52.80 12.46 71.36
C THR A 492 51.71 13.30 70.62
N ILE A 493 50.52 12.68 70.40
CA ILE A 493 49.11 13.17 70.49
C ILE A 493 48.78 14.69 70.41
N ASN A 494 47.85 15.12 69.51
CA ASN A 494 46.61 15.89 69.83
C ASN A 494 45.71 16.29 68.62
N ALA A 495 44.43 16.62 68.90
CA ALA A 495 43.37 17.16 68.00
C ALA A 495 42.31 17.92 68.86
N PRO A 496 41.17 18.49 68.35
CA PRO A 496 40.66 18.76 66.99
C PRO A 496 40.39 20.30 66.80
N SER A 497 39.28 20.96 66.38
CA SER A 497 37.90 20.67 65.85
C SER A 497 37.12 21.96 65.44
N ILE A 498 36.39 21.95 64.29
CA ILE A 498 34.99 22.50 64.06
C ILE A 498 34.80 24.07 64.14
N PRO A 499 33.75 24.79 63.59
CA PRO A 499 32.64 24.52 62.62
C PRO A 499 32.45 25.51 61.41
N ASN A 500 31.57 25.12 60.46
CA ASN A 500 30.58 25.85 59.62
C ASN A 500 30.67 27.36 59.20
N SER A 501 30.32 27.62 57.93
CA SER A 501 29.35 28.68 57.52
C SER A 501 28.72 28.39 56.13
N THR A 502 27.78 29.22 55.63
CA THR A 502 26.89 28.93 54.47
C THR A 502 26.74 30.08 53.44
N ARG A 503 26.00 29.79 52.35
CA ARG A 503 25.10 30.66 51.52
C ARG A 503 25.58 31.24 50.15
N THR A 504 24.93 30.75 49.06
CA THR A 504 24.27 31.48 47.92
C THR A 504 25.06 32.50 47.07
N HIS A 505 24.70 32.91 45.84
CA HIS A 505 23.76 32.53 44.75
C HIS A 505 24.24 33.27 43.47
N PHE A 506 23.92 32.82 42.25
CA PHE A 506 23.49 33.71 41.14
C PHE A 506 22.83 32.90 40.00
N ASN A 507 22.27 33.59 38.99
CA ASN A 507 21.39 33.07 37.92
C ASN A 507 21.53 33.93 36.65
N GLU A 508 21.17 33.42 35.47
CA GLU A 508 20.23 34.08 34.50
C GLU A 508 20.17 33.41 33.09
N ASN A 509 18.95 32.98 32.73
CA ASN A 509 18.19 33.31 31.51
C ASN A 509 18.82 33.26 30.10
N SER A 510 18.20 32.47 29.22
CA SER A 510 17.54 33.02 28.00
C SER A 510 16.42 32.09 27.49
N TYR A 511 15.36 32.67 26.90
CA TYR A 511 14.18 31.97 26.36
C TYR A 511 13.66 32.77 25.15
N GLY A 512 13.18 32.12 24.09
CA GLY A 512 12.63 32.84 22.93
C GLY A 512 11.87 31.95 21.94
N ASN A 513 10.55 32.14 21.87
CA ASN A 513 9.69 31.60 20.82
C ASN A 513 9.47 32.65 19.73
N TYR A 514 9.35 32.22 18.47
CA TYR A 514 8.67 32.99 17.40
C TYR A 514 7.89 32.05 16.48
N MET A 515 6.90 32.60 15.76
CA MET A 515 5.84 31.81 15.12
C MET A 515 5.52 32.29 13.69
N ASN A 516 5.16 31.33 12.84
CA ASN A 516 4.24 31.44 11.70
C ASN A 516 4.73 31.97 10.33
N ASN A 517 3.97 31.58 9.29
CA ASN A 517 3.91 32.04 7.89
C ASN A 517 5.11 31.82 6.94
N ARG A 518 4.92 30.93 5.95
CA ARG A 518 4.67 31.35 4.54
C ARG A 518 4.09 30.25 3.65
N TYR A 519 3.29 30.70 2.67
CA TYR A 519 2.92 30.00 1.43
C TYR A 519 3.71 30.63 0.25
N ASP A 520 3.46 30.11 -0.95
CA ASP A 520 3.85 30.64 -2.28
C ASP A 520 5.35 30.63 -2.64
N VAL A 521 5.77 29.67 -3.48
CA VAL A 521 5.74 29.78 -4.96
C VAL A 521 5.31 28.43 -5.56
#